data_AF-A0A0M7JWW5-F1
#
_entry.id   AF-A0A0M7JWW5-F1
#
_cell.length_a   1.000
_cell.length_b   1.000
_cell.length_c   1.000
_cell.angle_alpha   90.00
_cell.angle_beta   90.00
_cell.angle_gamma   90.00
#
_symmetry.space_group_name_H-M   'P 1'
#
loop_
_entity.id
_entity.type
_entity.pdbx_description
1 polymer ?
#
loop_
_entity_poly.entity_id
_entity_poly.type
_entity_poly.pdbx_seq_one_letter_code
_entity_poly.pdbx_strand_id
1 'polypeptide(L)'
;MAYFGGILTAAVLGILAFIFTPIVFSHPGEDALNNSLAALPSSMPLPAVDKLRQDAPTWLESSDTYAKKLTSRLNELSILPPYWPLQYGNQLVEQTRHLYPNTKFAEEVSADWRSKLQANSLPNATISGWYRGVSELQTLQDRLNQLDEKKGKYLTVSELKTAVFSISKSLNESVPVEELIRQLQNSPQDQPLSRDLLNRADLQLRQLNNSYIMATSNNQK
;
A
#
# COMPACT_ATOMS: atom_id res chain seq x y z
N MET A 1 -3.28 -62.04 52.15
CA MET A 1 -4.27 -61.01 52.51
C MET A 1 -3.49 -59.73 52.79
N ALA A 2 -3.67 -58.57 52.18
CA ALA A 2 -4.28 -58.10 50.94
C ALA A 2 -3.68 -56.67 50.75
N TYR A 3 -3.34 -56.30 49.53
CA TYR A 3 -2.78 -54.99 49.16
C TYR A 3 -3.86 -53.89 49.21
N PHE A 4 -3.53 -52.72 49.77
CA PHE A 4 -4.06 -51.41 49.38
C PHE A 4 -2.98 -50.39 49.77
N GLY A 5 -2.44 -49.51 48.92
CA GLY A 5 -2.84 -49.09 47.58
C GLY A 5 -2.37 -47.64 47.47
N GLY A 6 -1.18 -47.43 46.89
CA GLY A 6 -0.67 -46.10 46.58
C GLY A 6 -1.42 -45.53 45.39
N ILE A 7 -2.14 -44.43 45.60
CA ILE A 7 -2.67 -43.57 44.54
C ILE A 7 -2.58 -42.13 45.03
N LEU A 8 -1.50 -41.44 44.69
CA LEU A 8 -1.49 -39.98 44.58
C LEU A 8 -0.38 -39.52 43.62
N THR A 9 -0.33 -40.16 42.45
CA THR A 9 0.52 -39.79 41.31
C THR A 9 -0.27 -39.90 40.02
N ALA A 10 -1.37 -39.15 39.86
CA ALA A 10 -2.01 -38.95 38.55
C ALA A 10 -3.10 -37.86 38.58
N ALA A 11 -2.80 -36.62 38.98
CA ALA A 11 -3.81 -35.55 38.85
C ALA A 11 -3.29 -34.11 38.81
N VAL A 12 -2.10 -33.79 38.26
CA VAL A 12 -1.77 -32.38 37.90
C VAL A 12 -0.87 -32.24 36.65
N LEU A 13 -0.93 -33.19 35.71
CA LEU A 13 -0.31 -33.04 34.38
C LEU A 13 -1.35 -33.16 33.25
N GLY A 14 -2.52 -32.57 33.47
CA GLY A 14 -3.65 -32.58 32.52
C GLY A 14 -4.06 -31.21 31.99
N ILE A 15 -3.36 -30.13 32.35
CA ILE A 15 -3.70 -28.77 31.92
C ILE A 15 -2.39 -28.07 31.58
N LEU A 16 -1.95 -28.23 30.33
CA LEU A 16 -1.03 -27.40 29.53
C LEU A 16 -0.47 -28.19 28.31
N ALA A 17 -1.17 -29.25 27.85
CA ALA A 17 -0.90 -29.95 26.60
C ALA A 17 -2.18 -30.03 25.72
N PHE A 18 -2.95 -28.94 25.66
CA PHE A 18 -4.16 -28.83 24.83
C PHE A 18 -4.25 -27.51 24.05
N ILE A 19 -3.12 -26.89 23.73
CA ILE A 19 -3.05 -25.84 22.73
C ILE A 19 -1.91 -26.24 21.80
N PHE A 20 -2.25 -26.56 20.55
CA PHE A 20 -1.45 -27.20 19.49
C PHE A 20 -1.39 -28.73 19.50
N THR A 21 -2.42 -29.34 18.91
CA THR A 21 -2.25 -30.20 17.72
C THR A 21 -3.62 -30.49 17.09
N PRO A 22 -4.00 -29.83 15.98
CA PRO A 22 -4.72 -30.49 14.92
C PRO A 22 -3.68 -30.91 13.87
N ILE A 23 -2.64 -31.65 14.28
CA ILE A 23 -1.81 -32.34 13.30
C ILE A 23 -2.31 -33.76 13.32
N VAL A 24 -3.17 -34.09 12.35
CA VAL A 24 -3.09 -35.33 11.56
C VAL A 24 -4.14 -35.35 10.42
N PHE A 25 -5.10 -34.41 10.31
CA PHE A 25 -5.98 -34.36 9.13
C PHE A 25 -6.37 -32.96 8.59
N SER A 26 -5.57 -31.90 8.80
CA SER A 26 -5.79 -30.67 8.02
C SER A 26 -5.47 -30.96 6.55
N HIS A 27 -6.42 -30.74 5.65
CA HIS A 27 -6.17 -30.90 4.21
C HIS A 27 -5.07 -29.89 3.83
N PRO A 28 -4.04 -30.24 3.02
CA PRO A 28 -2.99 -29.28 2.64
C PRO A 28 -3.54 -27.96 2.05
N GLY A 29 -4.72 -28.01 1.42
CA GLY A 29 -5.45 -26.83 0.95
C GLY A 29 -6.07 -25.96 2.05
N GLU A 30 -6.42 -26.51 3.21
CA GLU A 30 -6.93 -25.76 4.36
C GLU A 30 -5.83 -24.91 4.99
N ASP A 31 -4.63 -25.49 5.17
CA ASP A 31 -3.47 -24.75 5.67
C ASP A 31 -3.04 -23.64 4.70
N ALA A 32 -3.03 -23.93 3.39
CA ALA A 32 -2.75 -22.93 2.35
C ALA A 32 -3.77 -21.78 2.35
N LEU A 33 -5.08 -22.12 2.48
CA LEU A 33 -6.15 -21.13 2.56
C LEU A 33 -6.03 -20.26 3.81
N ASN A 34 -5.81 -20.87 4.98
CA ASN A 34 -5.64 -20.12 6.23
C ASN A 34 -4.41 -19.20 6.20
N ASN A 35 -3.30 -19.66 5.61
CA ASN A 35 -2.11 -18.84 5.42
C ASN A 35 -2.35 -17.66 4.48
N SER A 36 -3.22 -17.81 3.47
CA SER A 36 -3.63 -16.70 2.60
C SER A 36 -4.50 -15.65 3.32
N LEU A 37 -5.02 -15.95 4.51
CA LEU A 37 -5.83 -15.03 5.31
C LEU A 37 -5.11 -14.58 6.59
N ALA A 38 -3.86 -15.01 6.78
CA ALA A 38 -3.09 -14.70 7.96
C ALA A 38 -2.84 -13.19 8.09
N ALA A 39 -2.78 -12.70 9.33
CA ALA A 39 -2.41 -11.31 9.59
C ALA A 39 -1.01 -11.00 9.02
N LEU A 40 -0.83 -9.78 8.52
CA LEU A 40 0.45 -9.34 8.01
C LEU A 40 1.52 -9.43 9.12
N PRO A 41 2.77 -9.82 8.79
CA PRO A 41 3.84 -9.89 9.76
C PRO A 41 4.07 -8.55 10.45
N SER A 42 4.09 -8.54 11.78
CA SER A 42 4.39 -7.37 12.60
C SER A 42 5.80 -7.46 13.21
N SER A 43 6.53 -6.34 13.24
CA SER A 43 7.81 -6.27 13.96
C SER A 43 7.63 -6.41 15.47
N MET A 44 8.62 -6.95 16.16
CA MET A 44 8.66 -6.93 17.62
C MET A 44 8.67 -5.49 18.14
N PRO A 45 7.81 -5.12 19.12
CA PRO A 45 7.85 -3.79 19.73
C PRO A 45 9.21 -3.48 20.35
N LEU A 46 9.68 -2.23 20.23
CA LEU A 46 11.01 -1.83 20.74
C LEU A 46 11.24 -2.20 22.22
N PRO A 47 10.28 -2.02 23.16
CA PRO A 47 10.49 -2.44 24.54
C PRO A 47 10.75 -3.94 24.71
N ALA A 48 10.14 -4.78 23.87
CA ALA A 48 10.38 -6.22 23.87
C ALA A 48 11.74 -6.58 23.25
N VAL A 49 12.18 -5.83 22.22
CA VAL A 49 13.54 -5.94 21.67
C VAL A 49 14.58 -5.57 22.73
N ASP A 50 14.34 -4.48 23.47
CA ASP A 50 15.24 -4.04 24.55
C ASP A 50 15.36 -5.07 25.66
N LYS A 51 14.23 -5.68 26.06
CA LYS A 51 14.21 -6.77 27.03
C LYS A 51 14.97 -7.99 26.51
N LEU A 52 14.73 -8.42 25.27
CA LEU A 52 15.43 -9.54 24.66
C LEU A 52 16.95 -9.30 24.59
N ARG A 53 17.36 -8.07 24.30
CA ARG A 53 18.77 -7.66 24.33
C ARG A 53 19.35 -7.75 25.75
N GLN A 54 18.61 -7.31 26.77
CA GLN A 54 19.03 -7.40 28.18
C GLN A 54 19.14 -8.84 28.66
N ASP A 55 18.20 -9.70 28.26
CA ASP A 55 18.18 -11.13 28.60
C ASP A 55 19.35 -11.89 27.93
N ALA A 56 20.01 -11.29 26.93
CA ALA A 56 21.20 -11.78 26.24
C ALA A 56 21.19 -13.30 25.99
N PRO A 57 20.15 -13.85 25.34
CA PRO A 57 20.08 -15.29 25.17
C PRO A 57 21.18 -15.78 24.24
N THR A 58 21.76 -16.93 24.56
CA THR A 58 22.93 -17.49 23.87
C THR A 58 22.73 -17.73 22.37
N TRP A 59 21.49 -17.95 21.93
CA TRP A 59 21.15 -18.10 20.51
C TRP A 59 21.18 -16.78 19.72
N LEU A 60 21.14 -15.63 20.39
CA LEU A 60 21.13 -14.30 19.76
C LEU A 60 22.55 -13.78 19.50
N GLU A 61 23.51 -14.10 20.36
CA GLU A 61 24.90 -13.57 20.31
C GLU A 61 25.70 -14.00 19.07
N SER A 62 25.29 -15.07 18.38
CA SER A 62 26.03 -15.66 17.25
C SER A 62 25.13 -16.04 16.06
N SER A 63 23.95 -15.43 15.95
CA SER A 63 22.95 -15.86 14.97
C SER A 63 23.24 -15.34 13.57
N ASP A 64 24.21 -15.96 12.88
CA ASP A 64 24.36 -15.86 11.42
C ASP A 64 23.03 -16.20 10.71
N THR A 65 22.24 -17.10 11.32
CA THR A 65 20.87 -17.41 10.88
C THR A 65 19.93 -16.20 10.93
N TYR A 66 19.97 -15.39 12.00
CA TYR A 66 19.15 -14.17 12.09
C TYR A 66 19.58 -13.16 11.02
N ALA A 67 20.88 -12.88 10.89
CA ALA A 67 21.40 -11.94 9.91
C ALA A 67 20.99 -12.34 8.48
N LYS A 68 21.18 -13.62 8.11
CA LYS A 68 20.76 -14.16 6.81
C LYS A 68 19.26 -14.02 6.58
N LYS A 69 18.43 -14.35 7.58
CA LYS A 69 16.98 -14.20 7.49
C LYS A 69 16.57 -12.73 7.34
N LEU A 70 17.18 -11.83 8.10
CA LEU A 70 16.91 -10.39 8.00
C LEU A 70 17.27 -9.86 6.61
N THR A 71 18.47 -10.15 6.11
CA THR A 71 18.90 -9.70 4.79
C THR A 71 18.00 -10.24 3.69
N SER A 72 17.62 -11.53 3.74
CA SER A 72 16.66 -12.11 2.78
C SER A 72 15.34 -11.36 2.80
N ARG A 73 14.79 -11.08 3.99
CA ARG A 73 13.51 -10.36 4.11
C ARG A 73 13.61 -8.91 3.66
N LEU A 74 14.69 -8.20 3.98
CA LEU A 74 14.88 -6.82 3.52
C LEU A 74 15.03 -6.76 1.99
N ASN A 75 15.69 -7.74 1.38
CA ASN A 75 15.78 -7.85 -0.08
C ASN A 75 14.44 -8.16 -0.73
N GLU A 76 13.62 -9.03 -0.12
CA GLU A 76 12.25 -9.28 -0.61
C GLU A 76 11.39 -8.01 -0.51
N LEU A 77 11.45 -7.31 0.63
CA LEU A 77 10.66 -6.08 0.85
C LEU A 77 11.06 -4.94 -0.10
N SER A 78 12.34 -4.84 -0.47
CA SER A 78 12.81 -3.77 -1.36
C SER A 78 12.36 -3.92 -2.81
N ILE A 79 11.98 -5.13 -3.23
CA ILE A 79 11.47 -5.41 -4.58
C ILE A 79 9.94 -5.46 -4.65
N LEU A 80 9.24 -5.42 -3.51
CA LEU A 80 7.78 -5.45 -3.51
C LEU A 80 7.20 -4.17 -4.15
N PRO A 81 6.22 -4.31 -5.05
CA PRO A 81 5.54 -3.14 -5.60
C PRO A 81 4.83 -2.32 -4.50
N PRO A 82 4.77 -0.99 -4.62
CA PRO A 82 4.07 -0.14 -3.65
C PRO A 82 2.56 -0.43 -3.57
N TYR A 83 1.99 -1.05 -4.60
CA TYR A 83 0.59 -1.48 -4.65
C TYR A 83 0.37 -2.95 -4.24
N TRP A 84 1.39 -3.65 -3.73
CA TRP A 84 1.29 -5.07 -3.34
C TRP A 84 0.09 -5.40 -2.44
N PRO A 85 -0.27 -4.59 -1.41
CA PRO A 85 -1.45 -4.89 -0.59
C PRO A 85 -2.76 -4.91 -1.37
N LEU A 86 -2.87 -4.06 -2.42
CA LEU A 86 -4.05 -4.01 -3.27
C LEU A 86 -4.10 -5.23 -4.22
N GLN A 87 -2.94 -5.62 -4.75
CA GLN A 87 -2.82 -6.84 -5.55
C GLN A 87 -3.17 -8.09 -4.74
N TYR A 88 -2.69 -8.16 -3.50
CA TYR A 88 -3.02 -9.26 -2.60
C TYR A 88 -4.52 -9.30 -2.29
N GLY A 89 -5.15 -8.16 -2.01
CA GLY A 89 -6.60 -8.08 -1.85
C GLY A 89 -7.37 -8.59 -3.09
N ASN A 90 -6.95 -8.21 -4.31
CA ASN A 90 -7.53 -8.76 -5.54
C ASN A 90 -7.38 -10.29 -5.61
N GLN A 91 -6.21 -10.83 -5.25
CA GLN A 91 -5.99 -12.28 -5.24
C GLN A 91 -6.91 -13.01 -4.26
N LEU A 92 -7.16 -12.43 -3.08
CA LEU A 92 -8.09 -13.01 -2.09
C LEU A 92 -9.54 -12.99 -2.58
N VAL A 93 -9.95 -11.93 -3.26
CA VAL A 93 -11.28 -11.85 -3.88
C VAL A 93 -11.42 -12.90 -4.97
N GLU A 94 -10.45 -13.02 -5.88
CA GLU A 94 -10.47 -14.04 -6.93
C GLU A 94 -10.44 -15.46 -6.37
N GLN A 95 -9.61 -15.72 -5.35
CA GLN A 95 -9.61 -16.98 -4.62
C GLN A 95 -11.00 -17.30 -4.05
N THR A 96 -11.68 -16.31 -3.47
CA THR A 96 -13.04 -16.48 -2.94
C THR A 96 -14.04 -16.81 -4.05
N ARG A 97 -13.95 -16.15 -5.20
CA ARG A 97 -14.81 -16.43 -6.37
C ARG A 97 -14.61 -17.85 -6.91
N HIS A 98 -13.38 -18.36 -6.89
CA HIS A 98 -13.07 -19.73 -7.29
C HIS A 98 -13.57 -20.77 -6.27
N LEU A 99 -13.48 -20.49 -4.98
CA LEU A 99 -13.96 -21.39 -3.93
C LEU A 99 -15.49 -21.44 -3.84
N TYR A 100 -16.17 -20.33 -4.12
CA TYR A 100 -17.62 -20.18 -3.97
C TYR A 100 -18.28 -19.62 -5.25
N PRO A 101 -18.23 -20.35 -6.39
CA PRO A 101 -18.70 -19.85 -7.68
C PRO A 101 -20.22 -19.61 -7.67
N ASN A 102 -20.66 -18.50 -8.27
CA ASN A 102 -22.07 -18.10 -8.41
C ASN A 102 -22.82 -17.94 -7.07
N THR A 103 -22.10 -17.70 -5.98
CA THR A 103 -22.72 -17.45 -4.67
C THR A 103 -22.88 -15.96 -4.39
N LYS A 104 -23.91 -15.61 -3.62
CA LYS A 104 -24.11 -14.22 -3.16
C LYS A 104 -22.92 -13.68 -2.38
N PHE A 105 -22.30 -14.53 -1.56
CA PHE A 105 -21.12 -14.18 -0.76
C PHE A 105 -19.94 -13.73 -1.64
N ALA A 106 -19.60 -14.49 -2.69
CA ALA A 106 -18.51 -14.13 -3.59
C ALA A 106 -18.77 -12.81 -4.34
N GLU A 107 -20.02 -12.58 -4.76
CA GLU A 107 -20.42 -11.32 -5.41
C GLU A 107 -20.35 -10.12 -4.45
N GLU A 108 -20.82 -10.27 -3.21
CA GLU A 108 -20.78 -9.21 -2.19
C GLU A 108 -19.33 -8.83 -1.83
N VAL A 109 -18.45 -9.80 -1.61
CA VAL A 109 -17.03 -9.57 -1.32
C VAL A 109 -16.33 -8.87 -2.49
N SER A 110 -16.63 -9.30 -3.72
CA SER A 110 -16.06 -8.69 -4.93
C SER A 110 -16.51 -7.25 -5.11
N ALA A 111 -17.80 -6.98 -4.88
CA ALA A 111 -18.38 -5.64 -4.98
C ALA A 111 -17.85 -4.70 -3.89
N ASP A 112 -17.78 -5.16 -2.64
CA ASP A 112 -17.23 -4.39 -1.52
C ASP A 112 -15.77 -4.00 -1.75
N TRP A 113 -14.95 -4.97 -2.18
CA TRP A 113 -13.55 -4.71 -2.48
C TRP A 113 -13.38 -3.71 -3.63
N ARG A 114 -14.12 -3.88 -4.74
CA ARG A 114 -14.08 -2.95 -5.87
C ARG A 114 -14.52 -1.54 -5.45
N SER A 115 -15.55 -1.44 -4.61
CA SER A 115 -16.02 -0.17 -4.07
C SER A 115 -14.94 0.52 -3.23
N LYS A 116 -14.23 -0.22 -2.37
CA LYS A 116 -13.09 0.30 -1.59
C LYS A 116 -11.98 0.84 -2.49
N LEU A 117 -11.62 0.13 -3.56
CA LEU A 117 -10.61 0.59 -4.52
C LEU A 117 -11.05 1.87 -5.25
N GLN A 118 -12.31 1.91 -5.70
CA GLN A 118 -12.87 3.09 -6.38
C GLN A 118 -12.93 4.31 -5.47
N ALA A 119 -13.42 4.16 -4.23
CA ALA A 119 -13.52 5.24 -3.27
C ALA A 119 -12.16 5.84 -2.89
N ASN A 120 -11.09 5.04 -2.97
CA ASN A 120 -9.72 5.46 -2.69
C ASN A 120 -8.92 5.78 -3.96
N SER A 121 -9.53 5.85 -5.14
CA SER A 121 -8.84 6.23 -6.39
C SER A 121 -8.79 7.75 -6.58
N LEU A 122 -7.95 8.22 -7.51
CA LEU A 122 -7.92 9.62 -7.93
C LEU A 122 -9.30 10.08 -8.45
N PRO A 123 -9.77 11.27 -8.06
CA PRO A 123 -10.97 11.85 -8.64
C PRO A 123 -10.71 12.30 -10.07
N ASN A 124 -11.74 12.27 -10.90
CA ASN A 124 -11.66 12.64 -12.33
C ASN A 124 -11.10 14.05 -12.57
N ALA A 125 -11.34 14.98 -11.63
CA ALA A 125 -10.81 16.34 -11.70
C ALA A 125 -9.28 16.38 -11.60
N THR A 126 -8.68 15.58 -10.70
CA THR A 126 -7.21 15.49 -10.54
C THR A 126 -6.55 14.85 -11.76
N ILE A 127 -7.19 13.83 -12.36
CA ILE A 127 -6.63 13.17 -13.55
C ILE A 127 -6.56 14.09 -14.78
N SER A 128 -7.37 15.15 -14.83
CA SER A 128 -7.49 16.05 -15.99
C SER A 128 -6.83 17.41 -15.82
N GLY A 129 -6.57 17.88 -14.60
CA GLY A 129 -5.98 19.21 -14.34
C GLY A 129 -4.59 19.38 -14.94
N TRP A 130 -3.70 18.41 -14.71
CA TRP A 130 -2.35 18.41 -15.30
C TRP A 130 -2.39 18.42 -16.84
N TYR A 131 -3.19 17.52 -17.43
CA TYR A 131 -3.36 17.45 -18.89
C TYR A 131 -3.87 18.77 -19.46
N ARG A 132 -4.85 19.41 -18.80
CA ARG A 132 -5.38 20.72 -19.21
C ARG A 132 -4.30 21.79 -19.17
N GLY A 133 -3.54 21.91 -18.08
CA GLY A 133 -2.48 22.90 -17.96
C GLY A 133 -1.39 22.74 -19.01
N VAL A 134 -0.98 21.50 -19.31
CA VAL A 134 -0.01 21.21 -20.37
C VAL A 134 -0.57 21.52 -21.76
N SER A 135 -1.84 21.21 -22.03
CA SER A 135 -2.51 21.52 -23.30
C SER A 135 -2.66 23.03 -23.52
N GLU A 136 -3.00 23.78 -22.48
CA GLU A 136 -3.05 25.25 -22.52
C GLU A 136 -1.66 25.86 -22.77
N LEU A 137 -0.61 25.27 -22.19
CA LEU A 137 0.78 25.67 -22.43
C LEU A 137 1.21 25.41 -23.87
N GLN A 138 0.88 24.24 -24.44
CA GLN A 138 1.13 23.93 -25.85
C GLN A 138 0.40 24.92 -26.77
N THR A 139 -0.87 25.22 -26.48
CA THR A 139 -1.65 26.19 -27.24
C THR A 139 -1.02 27.59 -27.21
N LEU A 140 -0.47 28.00 -26.06
CA LEU A 140 0.24 29.27 -25.95
C LEU A 140 1.54 29.25 -26.77
N GLN A 141 2.31 28.16 -26.72
CA GLN A 141 3.53 28.00 -27.52
C GLN A 141 3.24 28.09 -29.02
N ASP A 142 2.21 27.39 -29.52
CA ASP A 142 1.82 27.43 -30.93
C ASP A 142 1.40 28.84 -31.36
N ARG A 143 0.70 29.57 -30.50
CA ARG A 143 0.34 30.97 -30.76
C ARG A 143 1.58 31.85 -30.86
N LEU A 144 2.56 31.67 -29.99
CA LEU A 144 3.82 32.43 -30.03
C LEU A 144 4.61 32.14 -31.31
N ASN A 145 4.75 30.87 -31.70
CA ASN A 145 5.43 30.48 -32.94
C ASN A 145 4.75 31.07 -34.19
N GLN A 146 3.41 31.16 -34.20
CA GLN A 146 2.68 31.78 -35.30
C GLN A 146 2.94 33.29 -35.44
N LEU A 147 3.34 33.99 -34.38
CA LEU A 147 3.74 35.40 -34.44
C LEU A 147 5.04 35.57 -35.22
N ASP A 148 5.99 34.65 -35.01
CA ASP A 148 7.28 34.66 -35.70
C ASP A 148 7.13 34.32 -37.19
N GLU A 149 6.23 33.39 -37.53
CA GLU A 149 6.02 32.95 -38.91
C GLU A 149 5.15 33.90 -39.74
N LYS A 150 4.16 34.57 -39.12
CA LYS A 150 3.20 35.43 -39.84
C LYS A 150 3.41 36.89 -39.47
N LYS A 151 4.20 37.58 -40.29
CA LYS A 151 4.37 39.05 -40.23
C LYS A 151 3.00 39.73 -40.12
N GLY A 152 2.70 40.31 -38.95
CA GLY A 152 1.50 41.11 -38.69
C GLY A 152 0.50 40.56 -37.67
N LYS A 153 0.67 39.33 -37.16
CA LYS A 153 -0.05 38.89 -35.95
C LYS A 153 0.76 39.30 -34.72
N TYR A 154 0.10 39.86 -33.72
CA TYR A 154 0.70 40.23 -32.43
C TYR A 154 -0.12 39.61 -31.31
N LEU A 155 0.55 39.13 -30.28
CA LEU A 155 -0.08 38.78 -29.00
C LEU A 155 0.09 39.97 -28.06
N THR A 156 -1.02 40.48 -27.52
CA THR A 156 -0.96 41.55 -26.54
C THR A 156 -0.48 41.02 -25.18
N VAL A 157 0.11 41.90 -24.38
CA VAL A 157 0.52 41.56 -23.00
C VAL A 157 -0.68 41.09 -22.16
N SER A 158 -1.88 41.62 -22.41
CA SER A 158 -3.11 41.22 -21.71
C SER A 158 -3.55 39.79 -22.05
N GLU A 159 -3.44 39.39 -23.32
CA GLU A 159 -3.73 38.01 -23.75
C GLU A 159 -2.71 37.03 -23.19
N LEU A 160 -1.41 37.40 -23.19
CA LEU A 160 -0.36 36.58 -22.59
C LEU A 160 -0.61 36.38 -21.08
N LYS A 161 -0.90 37.45 -20.35
CA LYS A 161 -1.24 37.37 -18.91
C LYS A 161 -2.43 36.45 -18.67
N THR A 162 -3.45 36.53 -19.51
CA THR A 162 -4.65 35.68 -19.39
C THR A 162 -4.31 34.22 -19.63
N ALA A 163 -3.50 33.91 -20.65
CA ALA A 163 -3.07 32.54 -20.93
C ALA A 163 -2.21 31.97 -19.78
N VAL A 164 -1.21 32.72 -19.30
CA VAL A 164 -0.36 32.32 -18.17
C VAL A 164 -1.18 32.09 -16.90
N PHE A 165 -2.16 32.96 -16.63
CA PHE A 165 -3.06 32.79 -15.50
C PHE A 165 -3.90 31.51 -15.60
N SER A 166 -4.45 31.22 -16.79
CA SER A 166 -5.21 29.98 -17.03
C SER A 166 -4.35 28.74 -16.80
N ILE A 167 -3.13 28.72 -17.38
CA ILE A 167 -2.19 27.61 -17.23
C ILE A 167 -1.85 27.41 -15.75
N SER A 168 -1.49 28.48 -15.04
CA SER A 168 -1.18 28.43 -13.61
C SER A 168 -2.35 27.90 -12.79
N LYS A 169 -3.57 28.36 -13.08
CA LYS A 169 -4.78 27.86 -12.43
C LYS A 169 -4.97 26.36 -12.68
N SER A 170 -4.91 25.92 -13.94
CA SER A 170 -5.07 24.51 -14.33
C SER A 170 -4.03 23.59 -13.67
N LEU A 171 -2.76 24.02 -13.60
CA LEU A 171 -1.71 23.25 -12.94
C LEU A 171 -1.84 23.22 -11.41
N ASN A 172 -2.33 24.30 -10.80
CA ASN A 172 -2.56 24.38 -9.36
C ASN A 172 -3.80 23.61 -8.89
N GLU A 173 -4.78 23.34 -9.78
CA GLU A 173 -5.94 22.50 -9.49
C GLU A 173 -5.55 21.02 -9.23
N SER A 174 -4.41 20.57 -9.76
CA SER A 174 -3.91 19.20 -9.61
C SER A 174 -2.40 19.16 -9.43
N VAL A 175 -1.94 19.56 -8.24
CA VAL A 175 -0.52 19.46 -7.87
C VAL A 175 -0.06 17.99 -7.94
N PRO A 176 0.95 17.65 -8.75
CA PRO A 176 1.49 16.29 -8.83
C PRO A 176 2.15 15.86 -7.51
N VAL A 177 2.16 14.55 -7.25
CA VAL A 177 2.74 13.98 -6.03
C VAL A 177 4.24 14.26 -5.94
N GLU A 178 4.93 14.37 -7.07
CA GLU A 178 6.34 14.71 -7.18
C GLU A 178 6.64 16.08 -6.59
N GLU A 179 5.74 17.06 -6.79
CA GLU A 179 5.89 18.40 -6.20
C GLU A 179 5.63 18.36 -4.69
N LEU A 180 4.68 17.55 -4.22
CA LEU A 180 4.49 17.34 -2.77
C LEU A 180 5.74 16.71 -2.13
N ILE A 181 6.35 15.72 -2.78
CA ILE A 181 7.60 15.09 -2.33
C ILE A 181 8.74 16.09 -2.32
N ARG A 182 8.88 16.93 -3.36
CA ARG A 182 9.89 17.99 -3.41
C ARG A 182 9.71 18.96 -2.25
N GLN A 183 8.49 19.34 -1.89
CA GLN A 183 8.20 20.21 -0.74
C GLN A 183 8.56 19.54 0.60
N LEU A 184 8.29 18.23 0.74
CA LEU A 184 8.68 17.45 1.91
C LEU A 184 10.22 17.40 2.07
N GLN A 185 10.94 17.17 0.98
CA GLN A 185 12.41 17.12 0.97
C GLN A 185 13.09 18.46 1.25
N ASN A 186 12.44 19.57 0.87
CA ASN A 186 12.95 20.93 1.11
C ASN A 186 12.45 21.55 2.43
N SER A 187 11.74 20.80 3.27
CA SER A 187 11.35 21.28 4.59
C SER A 187 12.59 21.48 5.48
N PRO A 188 12.69 22.60 6.24
CA PRO A 188 13.85 22.86 7.09
C PRO A 188 14.08 21.72 8.08
N GLN A 189 15.31 21.21 8.18
CA GLN A 189 15.64 20.08 9.08
C GLN A 189 15.35 20.36 10.55
N ASP A 190 15.39 21.64 10.96
CA ASP A 190 15.16 22.07 12.34
C ASP A 190 13.67 22.32 12.68
N GLN A 191 12.76 22.12 11.72
CA GLN A 191 11.32 22.29 11.93
C GLN A 191 10.57 20.97 11.75
N PRO A 192 9.52 20.71 12.56
CA PRO A 192 8.68 19.56 12.34
C PRO A 192 8.03 19.63 10.96
N LEU A 193 8.04 18.51 10.23
CA LEU A 193 7.36 18.39 8.95
C LEU A 193 5.88 18.81 9.07
N SER A 194 5.40 19.55 8.08
CA SER A 194 3.99 19.94 8.02
C SER A 194 3.11 18.70 7.94
N ARG A 195 2.28 18.48 8.97
CA ARG A 195 1.33 17.36 9.02
C ARG A 195 0.33 17.40 7.86
N ASP A 196 -0.07 18.60 7.45
CA ASP A 196 -0.97 18.77 6.29
C ASP A 196 -0.30 18.32 5.00
N LEU A 197 0.96 18.71 4.76
CA LEU A 197 1.70 18.30 3.57
C LEU A 197 1.93 16.78 3.52
N LEU A 198 2.30 16.17 4.66
CA LEU A 198 2.44 14.73 4.80
C LEU A 198 1.13 14.00 4.47
N ASN A 199 0.02 14.41 5.12
CA ASN A 199 -1.29 13.79 4.89
C ASN A 199 -1.74 13.89 3.43
N ARG A 200 -1.46 15.02 2.76
CA ARG A 200 -1.78 15.20 1.33
C ARG A 200 -0.94 14.28 0.44
N ALA A 201 0.36 14.16 0.71
CA ALA A 201 1.24 13.27 -0.02
C ALA A 201 0.81 11.80 0.15
N ASP A 202 0.56 11.37 1.39
CA ASP A 202 0.09 10.01 1.70
C ASP A 202 -1.24 9.70 1.01
N LEU A 203 -2.19 10.64 1.03
CA LEU A 203 -3.47 10.49 0.34
C LEU A 203 -3.28 10.34 -1.18
N GLN A 204 -2.49 11.21 -1.81
CA GLN A 204 -2.26 11.14 -3.25
C GLN A 204 -1.53 9.85 -3.66
N LEU A 205 -0.52 9.42 -2.90
CA LEU A 205 0.17 8.15 -3.14
C LEU A 205 -0.80 6.96 -3.06
N ARG A 206 -1.67 6.96 -2.04
CA ARG A 206 -2.72 5.95 -1.91
C ARG A 206 -3.66 5.98 -3.12
N GLN A 207 -4.09 7.17 -3.55
CA GLN A 207 -4.98 7.34 -4.69
C GLN A 207 -4.37 6.89 -6.00
N LEU A 208 -3.10 7.21 -6.24
CA LEU A 208 -2.34 6.75 -7.40
C LEU A 208 -2.26 5.23 -7.45
N ASN A 209 -1.92 4.58 -6.32
CA ASN A 209 -1.84 3.12 -6.25
C ASN A 209 -3.20 2.46 -6.55
N ASN A 210 -4.30 2.98 -6.00
CA ASN A 210 -5.65 2.47 -6.26
C ASN A 210 -6.07 2.69 -7.72
N SER A 211 -5.85 3.88 -8.26
CA SER A 211 -6.13 4.20 -9.67
C SER A 211 -5.34 3.32 -10.63
N TYR A 212 -4.06 3.06 -10.36
CA TYR A 212 -3.23 2.18 -11.17
C TYR A 212 -3.78 0.75 -11.20
N ILE A 213 -4.14 0.19 -10.05
CA ILE A 213 -4.74 -1.15 -9.96
C ILE A 213 -6.10 -1.19 -10.67
N MET A 214 -6.92 -0.15 -10.52
CA MET A 214 -8.22 -0.07 -11.22
C MET A 214 -8.05 0.03 -12.74
N ALA A 215 -7.05 0.77 -13.22
CA ALA A 215 -6.76 0.90 -14.64
C ALA A 215 -6.20 -0.40 -15.24
N THR A 216 -5.34 -1.11 -14.52
CA THR A 216 -4.71 -2.35 -15.02
C THR A 216 -5.63 -3.57 -14.90
N SER A 217 -6.45 -3.67 -13.85
CA SER A 217 -7.40 -4.78 -13.66
C SER A 217 -8.53 -4.80 -14.71
N ASN A 218 -8.99 -3.65 -15.19
CA ASN A 218 -9.99 -3.58 -16.25
C ASN A 218 -9.46 -4.06 -17.61
N ASN A 219 -8.14 -4.04 -17.83
CA ASN A 219 -7.49 -4.46 -19.07
C ASN A 219 -7.12 -5.96 -19.12
N GLN A 220 -7.42 -6.72 -18.06
CA GLN A 220 -7.13 -8.16 -17.98
C GLN A 220 -8.36 -9.07 -18.16
N LYS A 221 -9.45 -8.53 -18.73
CA LYS A 221 -10.62 -9.30 -19.19
C LYS A 221 -10.50 -9.62 -20.67
#